data_AF-A0A522V2P5-F1
#
_entry.id   AF-A0A522V2P5-F1
#
_cell.length_a   1.000
_cell.length_b   1.000
_cell.length_c   1.000
_cell.angle_alpha   90.00
_cell.angle_beta   90.00
_cell.angle_gamma   90.00
#
_symmetry.space_group_name_H-M   'P 1'
#
loop_
_entity.id
_entity.type
_entity.pdbx_description
1 polymer ?
#
loop_
_entity_poly.entity_id
_entity_poly.type
_entity_poly.pdbx_seq_one_letter_code
_entity_poly.pdbx_strand_id
1 'polypeptide(L)'
;MMELHREIRALYIKRSPESTPAAQETIDGLWRLAAEIPLIAIDMDEGCDVVLHCAFEFSLDSWNTSMRALRTAMSLLRTKTGYLAVRKVLVSEDTLKTDLEWYKVTRRGIYNVDLSDPADIIEDLVRYSGNNKRHQQIGALEKLFRFIQRQEDGDKTGSD
;
A
#
# COMPACT_ATOMS: atom_id res chain seq x y z
N MET A 1 -17.57 -7.56 10.02
CA MET A 1 -16.67 -6.56 9.40
C MET A 1 -16.26 -7.11 8.04
N MET A 2 -16.53 -6.38 6.95
CA MET A 2 -16.35 -6.80 5.56
C MET A 2 -15.26 -5.95 4.88
N GLU A 3 -14.41 -6.54 4.05
CA GLU A 3 -13.44 -5.80 3.23
C GLU A 3 -14.12 -5.20 1.99
N LEU A 4 -14.05 -3.87 1.84
CA LEU A 4 -14.61 -3.14 0.69
C LEU A 4 -13.62 -3.03 -0.47
N HIS A 5 -12.35 -2.83 -0.12
CA HIS A 5 -11.29 -2.56 -1.07
C HIS A 5 -9.92 -2.69 -0.41
N ARG A 6 -8.91 -2.95 -1.24
CA ARG A 6 -7.53 -3.13 -0.85
C ARG A 6 -6.61 -2.40 -1.81
N GLU A 7 -5.61 -1.71 -1.27
CA GLU A 7 -4.70 -0.84 -2.03
C GLU A 7 -3.25 -1.16 -1.67
N ILE A 8 -2.38 -1.19 -2.67
CA ILE A 8 -0.93 -1.11 -2.44
C ILE A 8 -0.59 0.36 -2.17
N ARG A 9 0.09 0.62 -1.04
CA ARG A 9 0.32 1.98 -0.52
C ARG A 9 1.77 2.42 -0.50
N ALA A 10 2.69 1.49 -0.31
CA ALA A 10 4.12 1.82 -0.40
C ALA A 10 5.01 0.60 -0.50
N LEU A 11 6.20 0.87 -1.03
CA LEU A 11 7.36 0.00 -0.92
C LEU A 11 8.33 0.64 0.07
N TYR A 12 8.60 -0.03 1.18
CA TYR A 12 9.48 0.44 2.23
C TYR A 12 10.77 -0.38 2.27
N ILE A 13 11.92 0.29 2.36
CA ILE A 13 13.23 -0.36 2.37
C ILE A 13 14.02 0.18 3.54
N LYS A 14 14.15 -0.67 4.56
CA LYS A 14 14.98 -0.40 5.72
C LYS A 14 16.46 -0.53 5.36
N ARG A 15 17.22 0.54 5.56
CA ARG A 15 18.68 0.58 5.39
C ARG A 15 19.35 0.47 6.76
N SER A 16 20.64 0.13 6.75
CA SER A 16 21.43 0.16 7.99
C SER A 16 21.70 1.62 8.34
N PRO A 17 21.70 2.03 9.63
CA PRO A 17 22.12 3.37 10.04
C PRO A 17 23.55 3.73 9.59
N GLU A 18 24.39 2.72 9.37
CA GLU A 18 25.75 2.87 8.84
C GLU A 18 25.81 3.01 7.31
N SER A 19 24.66 2.97 6.63
CA SER A 19 24.61 3.07 5.18
C SER A 19 24.97 4.48 4.74
N THR A 20 25.79 4.59 3.70
CA THR A 20 26.03 5.89 3.06
C THR A 20 24.71 6.43 2.46
N PRO A 21 24.54 7.76 2.43
CA PRO A 21 23.43 8.39 1.70
C PRO A 21 23.32 7.85 0.27
N ALA A 22 22.10 7.74 -0.24
CA ALA A 22 21.87 7.27 -1.60
C ALA A 22 22.47 8.28 -2.60
N ALA A 23 23.30 7.80 -3.55
CA ALA A 23 23.82 8.64 -4.61
C ALA A 23 22.69 9.09 -5.56
N GLN A 24 22.85 10.22 -6.25
CA GLN A 24 21.85 10.73 -7.18
C GLN A 24 21.45 9.68 -8.24
N GLU A 25 22.41 8.90 -8.73
CA GLU A 25 22.15 7.80 -9.68
C GLU A 25 21.19 6.74 -9.10
N THR A 26 21.26 6.48 -7.80
CA THR A 26 20.35 5.58 -7.10
C THR A 26 18.95 6.18 -7.02
N ILE A 27 18.85 7.48 -6.69
CA ILE A 27 17.59 8.21 -6.64
C ILE A 27 16.91 8.23 -8.02
N ASP A 28 17.67 8.53 -9.08
CA ASP A 28 17.18 8.50 -10.46
C ASP A 28 16.74 7.09 -10.86
N GLY A 29 17.48 6.06 -10.42
CA GLY A 29 17.11 4.66 -10.61
C GLY A 29 15.79 4.30 -9.93
N LEU A 30 15.51 4.82 -8.73
CA LEU A 30 14.25 4.62 -8.03
C LEU A 30 13.10 5.33 -8.76
N TRP A 31 13.30 6.55 -9.25
CA TRP A 31 12.29 7.26 -10.04
C TRP A 31 11.91 6.56 -11.35
N ARG A 32 12.83 5.80 -11.96
CA ARG A 32 12.49 4.98 -13.15
C ARG A 32 11.45 3.91 -12.88
N LEU A 33 11.25 3.51 -11.62
CA LEU A 33 10.18 2.58 -11.24
C LEU A 33 8.78 3.17 -11.46
N ALA A 34 8.67 4.50 -11.61
CA ALA A 34 7.41 5.15 -11.97
C ALA A 34 6.84 4.69 -13.33
N ALA A 35 7.66 4.05 -14.19
CA ALA A 35 7.20 3.41 -15.41
C ALA A 35 6.43 2.10 -15.17
N GLU A 36 6.66 1.44 -14.03
CA GLU A 36 6.03 0.15 -13.68
C GLU A 36 4.91 0.30 -12.65
N ILE A 37 5.05 1.23 -11.71
CA ILE A 37 4.07 1.50 -10.65
C ILE A 37 3.73 2.99 -10.60
N PRO A 38 2.49 3.38 -10.23
CA PRO A 38 2.11 4.78 -10.09
C PRO A 38 2.72 5.35 -8.80
N LEU A 39 3.99 5.70 -8.90
CA LEU A 39 4.78 6.31 -7.85
C LEU A 39 4.36 7.78 -7.65
N ILE A 40 4.09 8.16 -6.42
CA ILE A 40 3.61 9.49 -6.02
C ILE A 40 4.75 10.32 -5.45
N ALA A 41 5.55 9.72 -4.57
CA ALA A 41 6.66 10.36 -3.89
C ALA A 41 7.72 9.33 -3.50
N ILE A 42 8.93 9.81 -3.26
CA ILE A 42 10.03 9.06 -2.67
C ILE A 42 10.50 9.87 -1.46
N ASP A 43 10.32 9.31 -0.28
CA ASP A 43 10.82 9.89 0.96
C ASP A 43 12.04 9.09 1.44
N MET A 44 13.06 9.80 1.90
CA MET A 44 14.28 9.23 2.47
C MET A 44 14.54 9.92 3.80
N ASP A 45 14.55 9.16 4.89
CA ASP A 45 14.77 9.72 6.22
C ASP A 45 16.28 9.84 6.57
N GLU A 46 16.57 10.45 7.71
CA GLU A 46 17.94 10.61 8.24
C GLU A 46 18.62 9.26 8.56
N GLY A 47 17.83 8.21 8.83
CA GLY A 47 18.28 6.82 8.98
C GLY A 47 18.58 6.12 7.65
N CYS A 48 18.48 6.85 6.54
CA CYS A 48 18.57 6.36 5.16
C CYS A 48 17.45 5.39 4.77
N ASP A 49 16.39 5.23 5.57
CA ASP A 49 15.27 4.40 5.18
C ASP A 49 14.53 5.05 4.00
N VAL A 50 14.05 4.23 3.07
CA VAL A 50 13.43 4.71 1.82
C VAL A 50 11.99 4.26 1.76
N VAL A 51 11.08 5.20 1.53
CA VAL A 51 9.66 4.95 1.29
C VAL A 51 9.30 5.39 -0.12
N LEU A 52 8.89 4.44 -0.95
CA LEU A 52 8.31 4.68 -2.27
C LEU A 52 6.79 4.72 -2.12
N HIS A 53 6.22 5.92 -2.06
CA HIS A 53 4.78 6.10 -1.91
C HIS A 53 4.06 5.82 -3.22
N CYS A 54 3.06 4.96 -3.18
CA CYS A 54 2.22 4.64 -4.34
C CYS A 54 0.77 4.44 -3.90
N ALA A 55 -0.19 4.53 -4.81
CA ALA A 55 -1.59 4.27 -4.46
C ALA A 55 -2.35 3.68 -5.63
N PHE A 56 -2.66 2.40 -5.56
CA PHE A 56 -3.41 1.70 -6.60
C PHE A 56 -4.08 0.44 -6.07
N GLU A 57 -5.12 0.00 -6.78
CA GLU A 57 -5.93 -1.16 -6.42
C GLU A 57 -5.08 -2.44 -6.36
N PHE A 58 -5.34 -3.24 -5.33
CA PHE A 58 -4.75 -4.56 -5.20
C PHE A 58 -5.38 -5.53 -6.20
N SER A 59 -4.54 -6.15 -7.02
CA SER A 59 -4.86 -7.29 -7.86
C SER A 59 -3.65 -8.24 -7.89
N LEU A 60 -3.79 -9.43 -8.48
CA LEU A 60 -2.66 -10.33 -8.64
C LEU A 60 -1.55 -9.71 -9.51
N ASP A 61 -1.92 -8.96 -10.55
CA ASP A 61 -0.98 -8.26 -11.42
C ASP A 61 -0.28 -7.14 -10.68
N SER A 62 -1.04 -6.31 -9.95
CA SER A 62 -0.49 -5.17 -9.23
C SER A 62 0.41 -5.62 -8.07
N TRP A 63 0.10 -6.75 -7.44
CA TRP A 63 0.97 -7.45 -6.51
C TRP A 63 2.29 -7.89 -7.15
N ASN A 64 2.23 -8.61 -8.28
CA ASN A 64 3.42 -9.11 -8.96
C ASN A 64 4.33 -7.98 -9.44
N THR A 65 3.75 -6.90 -9.97
CA THR A 65 4.48 -5.70 -10.39
C THR A 65 5.13 -5.02 -9.19
N SER A 66 4.41 -4.86 -8.08
CA SER A 66 4.96 -4.26 -6.86
C SER A 66 6.11 -5.08 -6.27
N MET A 67 6.01 -6.41 -6.30
CA MET A 67 7.08 -7.30 -5.86
C MET A 67 8.34 -7.16 -6.71
N ARG A 68 8.17 -7.01 -8.03
CA ARG A 68 9.28 -6.77 -8.96
C ARG A 68 9.92 -5.41 -8.69
N ALA A 69 9.11 -4.35 -8.63
CA ALA A 69 9.58 -2.99 -8.35
C ALA A 69 10.33 -2.93 -7.01
N LEU A 70 9.81 -3.56 -5.95
CA LEU A 70 10.47 -3.62 -4.64
C LEU A 70 11.81 -4.36 -4.73
N ARG A 71 11.89 -5.49 -5.44
CA ARG A 71 13.16 -6.21 -5.63
C ARG A 71 14.18 -5.39 -6.41
N THR A 72 13.75 -4.65 -7.43
CA THR A 72 14.62 -3.72 -8.17
C THR A 72 15.13 -2.61 -7.25
N ALA A 73 14.26 -1.99 -6.46
CA ALA A 73 14.62 -0.96 -5.49
C ALA A 73 15.59 -1.49 -4.42
N MET A 74 15.35 -2.69 -3.88
CA MET A 74 16.28 -3.37 -2.97
C MET A 74 17.65 -3.60 -3.62
N SER A 75 17.69 -3.96 -4.90
CA SER A 75 18.95 -4.15 -5.64
C SER A 75 19.71 -2.83 -5.81
N LEU A 76 19.01 -1.75 -6.17
CA LEU A 76 19.58 -0.41 -6.30
C LEU A 76 20.17 0.07 -4.97
N LEU A 77 19.44 -0.12 -3.88
CA LEU A 77 19.85 0.28 -2.53
C LEU A 77 20.76 -0.74 -1.83
N ARG A 78 21.10 -1.84 -2.52
CA ARG A 78 21.95 -2.95 -2.04
C ARG A 78 21.47 -3.55 -0.72
N THR A 79 20.16 -3.61 -0.50
CA THR A 79 19.53 -4.20 0.68
C THR A 79 19.03 -5.63 0.41
N LYS A 80 18.90 -6.43 1.48
CA LYS A 80 18.42 -7.82 1.40
C LYS A 80 16.95 -7.96 1.80
N THR A 81 16.38 -6.91 2.37
CA THR A 81 15.03 -6.87 2.92
C THR A 81 14.33 -5.61 2.45
N GLY A 82 13.08 -5.77 2.05
CA GLY A 82 12.15 -4.69 1.82
C GLY A 82 10.77 -5.07 2.34
N TYR A 83 9.83 -4.15 2.28
CA TYR A 83 8.50 -4.30 2.83
C TYR A 83 7.48 -3.69 1.88
N LEU A 84 6.33 -4.34 1.73
CA LEU A 84 5.19 -3.82 0.97
C LEU A 84 4.07 -3.50 1.96
N ALA A 85 3.60 -2.26 1.96
CA ALA A 85 2.42 -1.84 2.69
C ALA A 85 1.17 -2.02 1.83
N VAL A 86 0.19 -2.73 2.37
CA VAL A 86 -1.13 -2.90 1.76
C VAL A 86 -2.18 -2.42 2.74
N ARG A 87 -2.99 -1.44 2.33
CA ARG A 87 -4.10 -0.94 3.14
C ARG A 87 -5.38 -1.68 2.79
N LYS A 88 -6.11 -2.09 3.81
CA LYS A 88 -7.46 -2.65 3.73
C LYS A 88 -8.46 -1.63 4.24
N VAL A 89 -9.51 -1.39 3.46
CA VAL A 89 -10.66 -0.61 3.89
C VAL A 89 -11.75 -1.58 4.26
N LEU A 90 -12.10 -1.57 5.54
CA LEU A 90 -13.09 -2.45 6.14
C LEU A 90 -14.33 -1.65 6.52
N VAL A 91 -15.50 -2.28 6.43
CA VAL A 91 -16.77 -1.68 6.84
C VAL A 91 -17.54 -2.60 7.78
N SER A 92 -18.21 -2.00 8.74
CA SER A 92 -19.32 -2.59 9.50
C SER A 92 -20.54 -1.69 9.38
N GLU A 93 -21.69 -2.13 9.88
CA GLU A 93 -22.96 -1.41 9.82
C GLU A 93 -22.82 0.09 10.15
N ASP A 94 -22.01 0.43 11.17
CA ASP A 94 -21.85 1.82 11.62
C ASP A 94 -20.45 2.42 11.45
N THR A 95 -19.44 1.68 10.94
CA THR A 95 -18.05 2.17 10.94
C THR A 95 -17.24 1.81 9.69
N LEU A 96 -16.40 2.76 9.26
CA LEU A 96 -15.36 2.54 8.26
C LEU A 96 -14.00 2.50 8.97
N LYS A 97 -13.34 1.35 8.89
CA LYS A 97 -12.03 1.10 9.50
C LYS A 97 -10.98 0.91 8.42
N THR A 98 -9.74 1.31 8.70
CA THR A 98 -8.61 1.08 7.81
C THR A 98 -7.54 0.31 8.55
N ASP A 99 -7.17 -0.85 8.00
CA ASP A 99 -6.09 -1.69 8.52
C ASP A 99 -4.91 -1.68 7.55
N LEU A 100 -3.70 -1.81 8.09
CA LEU A 100 -2.47 -1.86 7.31
C LEU A 100 -1.84 -3.23 7.48
N GLU A 101 -1.54 -3.89 6.37
CA GLU A 101 -0.81 -5.15 6.34
C GLU A 101 0.55 -4.95 5.71
N TRP A 102 1.56 -5.54 6.35
CA TRP A 102 2.93 -5.47 5.86
C TRP A 102 3.43 -6.83 5.40
N TYR A 103 4.08 -6.82 4.26
CA TYR A 103 4.73 -7.99 3.71
C TYR A 103 6.23 -7.78 3.63
N LYS A 104 6.98 -8.48 4.48
CA LYS A 104 8.44 -8.53 4.40
C LYS A 104 8.86 -9.36 3.20
N VAL A 105 9.62 -8.76 2.30
CA VAL A 105 10.13 -9.36 1.09
C VAL A 105 11.63 -9.56 1.21
N THR A 106 12.06 -10.79 0.96
CA THR A 106 13.47 -11.18 0.97
C THR A 106 13.81 -11.96 -0.30
N ARG A 107 15.09 -12.34 -0.45
CA ARG A 107 15.50 -13.30 -1.48
C ARG A 107 14.88 -14.70 -1.30
N ARG A 108 14.49 -15.08 -0.08
CA ARG A 108 14.02 -16.43 0.26
C ARG A 108 12.50 -16.58 0.18
N GLY A 109 11.76 -15.49 0.27
CA GLY A 109 10.31 -15.54 0.33
C GLY A 109 9.68 -14.23 0.76
N ILE A 110 8.35 -14.27 0.87
CA ILE A 110 7.48 -13.18 1.28
C ILE A 110 6.78 -13.64 2.57
N TYR A 111 6.81 -12.80 3.60
CA TYR A 111 6.26 -13.12 4.92
C TYR A 111 5.34 -12.00 5.37
N ASN A 112 4.17 -12.34 5.90
CA ASN A 112 3.36 -11.36 6.62
C ASN A 112 4.10 -11.00 7.92
N VAL A 113 4.20 -9.70 8.21
CA VAL A 113 4.87 -9.20 9.41
C VAL A 113 4.01 -8.11 10.04
N ASP A 114 4.04 -8.05 11.36
CA ASP A 114 3.59 -6.88 12.07
C ASP A 114 4.77 -5.92 12.20
N LEU A 115 4.68 -4.78 11.51
CA LEU A 115 5.63 -3.68 11.67
C LEU A 115 5.04 -2.75 12.72
N SER A 116 5.29 -3.08 13.99
CA SER A 116 4.84 -2.31 15.14
C SER A 116 5.50 -0.93 15.27
N ASP A 117 6.44 -0.59 14.37
CA ASP A 117 7.33 0.55 14.55
C ASP A 117 7.77 1.17 13.21
N PRO A 118 6.86 1.89 12.55
CA PRO A 118 7.15 3.30 12.36
C PRO A 118 5.86 4.12 12.40
N ALA A 119 5.57 4.73 13.56
CA ALA A 119 4.48 5.69 13.69
C ALA A 119 4.55 6.78 12.59
N ASP A 120 5.77 7.22 12.24
CA ASP A 120 6.03 8.23 11.22
C ASP A 120 5.66 7.76 9.80
N ILE A 121 6.01 6.51 9.43
CA ILE A 121 5.66 5.97 8.09
C ILE A 121 4.15 5.69 8.01
N ILE A 122 3.50 5.24 9.08
CA ILE A 122 2.05 5.05 9.09
C ILE A 122 1.36 6.41 8.93
N GLU A 123 1.80 7.43 9.64
CA GLU A 123 1.25 8.78 9.56
C GLU A 123 1.49 9.39 8.16
N ASP A 124 2.65 9.18 7.54
CA ASP A 124 2.95 9.63 6.17
C ASP A 124 2.17 8.85 5.09
N LEU A 125 2.00 7.53 5.25
CA LEU A 125 1.14 6.72 4.36
C LEU A 125 -0.31 7.17 4.42
N VAL A 126 -0.76 7.65 5.59
CA VAL A 126 -2.07 8.27 5.82
C VAL A 126 -2.10 9.70 5.30
N ARG A 127 -1.02 10.49 5.41
CA ARG A 127 -0.95 11.88 4.94
C ARG A 127 -1.00 11.98 3.42
N TYR A 128 -0.25 11.14 2.70
CA TYR A 128 -0.34 11.00 1.24
C TYR A 128 -1.65 10.31 0.77
N SER A 129 -2.55 9.90 1.69
CA SER A 129 -3.95 9.56 1.36
C SER A 129 -4.86 10.80 1.23
N GLY A 130 -4.35 12.00 1.52
CA GLY A 130 -5.10 13.25 1.65
C GLY A 130 -5.93 13.68 0.44
N ASN A 131 -5.54 13.30 -0.79
CA ASN A 131 -6.37 13.56 -1.99
C ASN A 131 -7.49 12.55 -2.21
N ASN A 132 -7.51 11.47 -1.41
CA ASN A 132 -8.39 10.33 -1.60
C ASN A 132 -9.41 10.15 -0.47
N LYS A 133 -9.38 10.87 0.66
CA LYS A 133 -10.44 10.73 1.68
C LYS A 133 -11.84 10.94 1.10
N ARG A 134 -12.01 11.96 0.24
CA ARG A 134 -13.29 12.25 -0.42
C ARG A 134 -13.65 11.23 -1.50
N HIS A 135 -12.71 10.84 -2.36
CA HIS A 135 -12.94 9.84 -3.41
C HIS A 135 -13.08 8.41 -2.86
N GLN A 136 -12.36 8.05 -1.79
CA GLN A 136 -12.49 6.78 -1.07
C GLN A 136 -13.80 6.75 -0.28
N GLN A 137 -14.24 7.85 0.33
CA GLN A 137 -15.57 7.93 0.93
C GLN A 137 -16.66 7.79 -0.13
N ILE A 138 -16.57 8.50 -1.26
CA ILE A 138 -17.54 8.39 -2.37
C ILE A 138 -17.55 6.96 -2.93
N GLY A 139 -16.39 6.39 -3.24
CA GLY A 139 -16.30 5.02 -3.77
C GLY A 139 -16.74 3.95 -2.78
N ALA A 140 -16.46 4.12 -1.48
CA ALA A 140 -16.94 3.22 -0.43
C ALA A 140 -18.45 3.34 -0.24
N LEU A 141 -19.00 4.56 -0.25
CA LEU A 141 -20.44 4.81 -0.18
C LEU A 141 -21.17 4.24 -1.40
N GLU A 142 -20.66 4.45 -2.61
CA GLU A 142 -21.25 3.87 -3.83
C GLU A 142 -21.27 2.34 -3.81
N LYS A 143 -20.19 1.70 -3.31
CA LYS A 143 -20.14 0.25 -3.12
C LYS A 143 -21.13 -0.22 -2.05
N LEU A 144 -21.26 0.53 -0.94
CA LEU A 144 -22.22 0.26 0.12
C LEU A 144 -23.67 0.35 -0.39
N PHE A 145 -24.01 1.42 -1.13
CA PHE A 145 -25.33 1.61 -1.70
C PHE A 145 -25.70 0.49 -2.68
N ARG A 146 -24.78 0.09 -3.57
CA ARG A 146 -25.01 -1.07 -4.45
C ARG A 146 -25.18 -2.38 -3.70
N PHE A 147 -24.51 -2.55 -2.56
CA PHE A 147 -24.67 -3.73 -1.72
C PHE A 147 -26.04 -3.76 -1.04
N ILE A 148 -26.47 -2.65 -0.44
CA ILE A 148 -27.80 -2.50 0.19
C ILE A 148 -28.90 -2.76 -0.85
N GLN A 149 -28.79 -2.14 -2.03
CA GLN A 149 -29.76 -2.32 -3.10
C GLN A 149 -29.87 -3.78 -3.56
N ARG A 150 -28.75 -4.53 -3.62
CA ARG A 150 -28.77 -5.96 -3.94
C ARG A 150 -29.40 -6.83 -2.83
N GLN A 151 -29.30 -6.42 -1.57
CA GLN A 151 -29.97 -7.11 -0.46
C GLN A 151 -31.49 -6.87 -0.52
N GLU A 152 -31.92 -5.63 -0.78
CA GLU A 152 -33.33 -5.28 -0.92
C GLU A 152 -34.00 -5.89 -2.17
N ASP A 153 -33.26 -6.01 -3.27
CA ASP A 153 -33.74 -6.67 -4.49
C ASP A 153 -33.74 -8.20 -4.38
N GLY A 154 -32.83 -8.78 -3.58
CA GLY A 154 -32.79 -10.21 -3.29
C GLY A 154 -33.99 -10.70 -2.50
N ASP A 155 -34.48 -9.89 -1.55
CA ASP A 155 -35.67 -10.20 -0.74
C ASP A 155 -36.99 -10.11 -1.53
N LYS A 156 -37.03 -9.42 -2.67
CA LYS A 156 -38.23 -9.31 -3.52
C LYS A 156 -38.44 -10.49 -4.48
N THR A 157 -37.57 -11.51 -4.45
CA THR A 157 -37.74 -12.73 -5.26
C THR A 157 -38.20 -13.95 -4.46
N GLY A 158 -38.51 -13.77 -3.17
CA GLY A 158 -38.96 -14.83 -2.26
C GLY A 158 -40.39 -14.67 -1.75
N SER A 159 -41.31 -14.12 -2.56
CA SER A 159 -42.73 -14.04 -2.22
C SER A 159 -43.58 -14.19 -3.48
N ASP A 160 -43.65 -15.42 -3.99
CA ASP A 160 -44.79 -15.97 -4.74
C ASP A 160 -44.78 -17.50 -4.66
#